data_AF-F4N6I0-F1
#
_entry.id   AF-F4N6I0-F1
#
_cell.length_a   1.000
_cell.length_b   1.000
_cell.length_c   1.000
_cell.angle_alpha   90.00
_cell.angle_beta   90.00
_cell.angle_gamma   90.00
#
_symmetry.space_group_name_H-M   'P 1'
#
loop_
_entity.id
_entity.type
_entity.pdbx_description
1 polymer ?
#
loop_
_entity_poly.entity_id
_entity_poly.type
_entity_poly.pdbx_seq_one_letter_code
_entity_poly.pdbx_strand_id
1 'polypeptide(L)'
;MSQPFDFDKALKALQSGQALTGKDGILTPLIKQLTEAALAAELDSHLAQDLEANRKNGSGKKTIKAPTGRFELTTPRDRNGTLSRSW
;
A
#
# COMPACT_ATOMS: atom_id res chain seq x y z
N MET A 1 8.34 -5.76 -7.60
CA MET A 1 7.31 -6.75 -7.26
C MET A 1 7.18 -6.82 -5.76
N SER A 2 5.98 -6.60 -5.21
CA SER A 2 5.69 -6.83 -3.79
C SER A 2 5.71 -8.33 -3.54
N GLN A 3 6.40 -8.80 -2.50
CA GLN A 3 6.39 -10.22 -2.14
C GLN A 3 4.99 -10.63 -1.70
N PRO A 4 4.49 -11.82 -2.09
CA PRO A 4 3.19 -12.32 -1.64
C PRO A 4 3.10 -12.35 -0.11
N PHE A 5 1.89 -12.17 0.44
CA PHE A 5 1.67 -12.35 1.87
C PHE A 5 1.92 -13.81 2.27
N ASP A 6 2.76 -14.01 3.28
CA ASP A 6 3.13 -15.33 3.81
C ASP A 6 2.17 -15.74 4.93
N PHE A 7 1.18 -16.55 4.58
CA PHE A 7 0.17 -17.05 5.51
C PHE A 7 0.74 -18.03 6.54
N ASP A 8 1.76 -18.82 6.19
CA ASP A 8 2.37 -19.78 7.13
C ASP A 8 3.14 -19.05 8.22
N LYS A 9 3.89 -18.00 7.84
CA LYS A 9 4.54 -17.11 8.80
C LYS A 9 3.53 -16.39 9.69
N ALA A 10 2.43 -15.90 9.11
CA ALA A 10 1.36 -15.26 9.86
C ALA A 10 0.70 -16.22 10.87
N LEU A 11 0.47 -17.48 10.49
CA LEU A 11 -0.09 -18.51 11.36
C LEU A 11 0.84 -18.82 12.53
N LYS A 12 2.14 -18.99 12.27
CA LYS A 12 3.16 -19.22 13.31
C LYS A 12 3.26 -18.05 14.28
N ALA A 13 3.22 -16.82 13.76
CA ALA A 13 3.21 -15.60 14.58
C ALA A 13 1.97 -15.55 15.49
N LEU A 14 0.79 -15.91 14.95
CA LEU A 14 -0.44 -15.98 15.73
C LEU A 14 -0.34 -17.04 16.83
N GLN A 15 0.18 -18.23 16.52
CA GLN A 15 0.42 -19.30 17.50
C GLN A 15 1.42 -18.89 18.59
N SER A 16 2.38 -18.04 18.27
CA SER A 16 3.35 -17.49 19.24
C SER A 16 2.79 -16.36 20.11
N GLY A 17 1.52 -15.97 19.91
CA GLY A 17 0.85 -14.92 20.69
C GLY A 17 1.14 -13.49 20.22
N GLN A 18 1.72 -13.31 19.02
CA GLN A 18 1.90 -11.98 18.45
C GLN A 18 0.55 -11.33 18.14
N ALA A 19 0.43 -10.03 18.39
CA ALA A 19 -0.81 -9.30 18.16
C ALA A 19 -1.17 -9.28 16.66
N LEU A 20 -2.45 -9.47 16.35
CA LEU A 20 -2.98 -9.36 14.98
C LEU A 20 -2.79 -7.96 14.41
N THR A 21 -2.92 -6.95 15.27
CA THR A 21 -2.85 -5.52 14.95
C THR A 21 -1.90 -4.80 15.91
N GLY A 22 -1.59 -3.54 15.62
CA GLY A 22 -0.66 -2.75 16.42
C GLY A 22 0.73 -2.71 15.79
N LYS A 23 1.67 -2.03 16.44
CA LYS A 23 3.04 -1.90 15.93
C LYS A 23 3.61 -3.28 15.64
N ASP A 24 3.98 -3.52 14.38
CA ASP A 24 4.47 -4.81 13.88
C ASP A 24 3.45 -5.96 14.00
N GLY A 25 2.15 -5.65 13.92
CA GLY A 25 1.08 -6.63 13.96
C GLY A 25 1.08 -7.53 12.72
N ILE A 26 0.60 -8.77 12.88
CA ILE A 26 0.63 -9.82 11.86
C ILE A 26 -0.01 -9.35 10.53
N LEU A 27 -1.08 -8.56 10.60
CA LEU A 27 -1.82 -8.09 9.42
C LEU A 27 -1.22 -6.85 8.76
N THR A 28 -0.21 -6.21 9.36
CA THR A 28 0.39 -4.98 8.83
C THR A 28 0.91 -5.13 7.40
N PRO A 29 1.64 -6.21 7.04
CA PRO A 29 2.08 -6.43 5.66
C PRO A 29 0.92 -6.61 4.68
N LEU A 30 -0.17 -7.26 5.10
CA LEU A 30 -1.36 -7.46 4.27
C LEU A 30 -2.08 -6.14 3.99
N ILE A 31 -2.29 -5.32 5.02
CA ILE A 31 -2.89 -3.99 4.89
C ILE A 31 -2.06 -3.13 3.95
N LYS A 32 -0.72 -3.14 4.11
CA LYS A 32 0.20 -2.46 3.19
C LYS A 32 0.00 -2.92 1.75
N GLN A 33 0.05 -4.22 1.49
CA GLN A 33 -0.09 -4.76 0.13
C GLN A 33 -1.43 -4.38 -0.51
N LEU A 34 -2.53 -4.51 0.24
CA LEU A 34 -3.87 -4.13 -0.23
C LEU A 34 -3.93 -2.64 -0.58
N THR A 35 -3.37 -1.79 0.28
CA THR A 35 -3.36 -0.33 0.07
C THR A 35 -2.49 0.05 -1.14
N GLU A 36 -1.31 -0.57 -1.30
CA GLU A 36 -0.44 -0.33 -2.47
C GLU A 36 -1.11 -0.78 -3.77
N ALA A 37 -1.83 -1.91 -3.75
CA ALA A 37 -2.58 -2.40 -4.91
C ALA A 37 -3.75 -1.49 -5.28
N ALA A 38 -4.51 -1.02 -4.28
CA ALA A 38 -5.60 -0.06 -4.49
C ALA A 38 -5.07 1.24 -5.11
N LEU A 39 -3.98 1.81 -4.58
CA LEU A 39 -3.37 3.01 -5.13
C LEU A 39 -2.82 2.83 -6.56
N ALA A 40 -2.31 1.64 -6.88
CA ALA A 40 -1.87 1.33 -8.24
C ALA A 40 -3.06 1.31 -9.22
N ALA A 41 -4.16 0.67 -8.82
CA ALA A 41 -5.39 0.64 -9.60
C ALA A 41 -6.00 2.04 -9.78
N GLU A 42 -5.99 2.87 -8.73
CA GLU A 42 -6.43 4.28 -8.80
C GLU A 42 -5.59 5.08 -9.80
N LEU A 43 -4.25 4.93 -9.78
CA LEU A 43 -3.39 5.60 -10.76
C LEU A 43 -3.66 5.11 -12.19
N ASP A 44 -3.86 3.81 -12.39
CA ASP A 44 -4.16 3.25 -13.70
C ASP A 44 -5.49 3.78 -14.24
N SER A 45 -6.52 3.85 -13.38
CA SER A 45 -7.80 4.46 -13.73
C SER A 45 -7.67 5.95 -14.04
N HIS A 46 -6.90 6.70 -13.24
CA HIS A 46 -6.65 8.14 -13.45
C HIS A 46 -5.99 8.40 -14.80
N LEU A 47 -4.93 7.66 -15.12
CA LEU A 47 -4.23 7.80 -16.40
C LEU A 47 -5.08 7.39 -17.60
N ALA A 48 -5.99 6.43 -17.45
CA ALA A 48 -6.90 6.02 -18.51
C ALA A 48 -7.98 7.07 -18.82
N GLN A 49 -8.29 7.95 -17.86
CA GLN A 49 -9.28 9.02 -17.99
C GLN A 49 -8.65 10.38 -18.31
N ASP A 50 -7.32 10.48 -18.29
CA ASP A 50 -6.60 11.73 -18.54
C ASP A 50 -6.66 12.10 -20.03
N LEU A 51 -7.11 13.32 -20.32
CA LEU A 51 -7.18 13.85 -21.68
C LEU A 51 -5.83 14.41 -22.13
N GLU A 52 -4.95 14.74 -21.18
CA GLU A 52 -3.61 15.23 -21.46
C GLU A 52 -2.58 14.10 -21.48
N ALA A 53 -1.44 14.34 -22.13
CA ALA A 53 -0.35 13.37 -22.15
C ALA A 53 0.27 13.23 -20.74
N ASN A 54 -0.17 12.20 -20.00
CA ASN A 54 0.33 11.86 -18.68
C ASN A 54 0.80 10.40 -18.62
N ARG A 55 1.71 10.10 -17.69
CA ARG A 55 2.30 8.76 -17.53
C ARG A 55 2.76 8.51 -16.11
N LYS A 56 2.99 7.24 -15.77
CA LYS A 56 3.60 6.85 -14.50
C LYS A 56 5.00 7.45 -14.35
N ASN A 57 5.30 8.00 -13.17
CA ASN A 57 6.56 8.65 -12.83
C ASN A 57 7.15 8.08 -11.53
N GLY A 58 7.29 6.75 -11.50
CA GLY A 58 7.84 6.03 -10.36
C GLY A 58 6.91 5.98 -9.15
N SER A 59 7.49 5.85 -7.96
CA SER A 59 6.79 5.79 -6.69
C SER A 59 7.51 6.57 -5.60
N GLY A 60 6.74 7.09 -4.64
CA GLY A 60 7.24 7.75 -3.43
C GLY A 60 6.91 6.94 -2.18
N LYS A 61 7.69 7.12 -1.13
CA LYS A 61 7.47 6.48 0.17
C LYS A 61 6.74 7.41 1.12
N LYS A 62 5.75 6.90 1.84
CA LYS A 62 5.03 7.65 2.89
C LYS A 62 4.84 6.77 4.11
N THR A 63 5.18 7.27 5.29
CA THR A 63 4.88 6.57 6.55
C THR A 63 3.45 6.91 6.97
N ILE A 64 2.59 5.90 7.03
CA ILE A 64 1.20 6.03 7.47
C ILE A 64 1.11 5.74 8.96
N LYS A 65 0.32 6.54 9.67
CA LYS A 65 -0.11 6.26 11.04
C LYS A 65 -1.53 5.68 10.97
N ALA A 66 -1.68 4.42 11.38
CA ALA A 66 -2.95 3.74 11.50
C ALA A 66 -3.21 3.37 12.98
N PRO A 67 -4.46 3.06 13.36
CA PRO A 67 -4.75 2.49 14.69
C PRO A 67 -3.95 1.20 14.94
N THR A 68 -3.67 0.46 13.87
CA THR A 68 -2.86 -0.75 13.86
C THR A 68 -1.36 -0.48 13.83
N GLY A 69 -0.88 0.75 14.06
CA GLY A 69 0.56 1.06 14.11
C GLY A 69 1.05 1.93 12.94
N ARG A 70 2.36 1.96 12.72
CA ARG A 70 2.99 2.72 11.64
C ARG A 70 3.60 1.79 10.62
N PHE A 71 3.38 2.07 9.34
CA PHE A 71 4.04 1.33 8.26
C PHE A 71 4.40 2.25 7.10
N GLU A 72 5.44 1.87 6.36
CA GLU A 72 5.84 2.55 5.13
C GLU A 72 4.98 2.05 3.97
N LEU A 73 4.42 2.98 3.22
CA LEU A 73 3.61 2.74 2.04
C LEU A 73 4.33 3.28 0.80
N THR A 74 4.40 2.46 -0.24
CA THR A 74 4.90 2.85 -1.56
C THR A 74 3.74 3.34 -2.39
N THR A 75 3.70 4.64 -2.64
CA THR A 75 2.62 5.29 -3.36
C THR A 75 3.04 5.59 -4.79
N PRO A 76 2.29 5.16 -5.81
CA PRO A 76 2.61 5.46 -7.20
C PRO A 76 2.24 6.91 -7.51
N ARG A 77 2.88 7.48 -8.54
CA ARG A 77 2.71 8.88 -8.94
C ARG A 77 2.63 9.01 -10.45
N ASP A 78 1.85 9.96 -10.92
CA ASP A 78 1.83 10.40 -12.31
C ASP A 78 2.90 11.49 -12.57
N ARG A 79 3.15 11.81 -13.84
CA ARG A 79 4.19 12.75 -14.24
C ARG A 79 3.76 14.19 -14.00
N ASN A 80 2.50 14.50 -14.26
CA ASN A 80 1.97 15.86 -14.15
C ASN A 80 1.61 16.22 -12.70
N GLY A 81 1.55 15.22 -11.82
CA GLY A 81 1.22 15.41 -10.41
C GLY A 81 -0.25 15.72 -10.18
N THR A 82 -1.13 15.32 -11.11
CA THR A 82 -2.56 15.60 -11.09
C THR A 82 -3.36 14.54 -10.34
N LEU A 83 -2.77 13.37 -10.05
CA LEU A 83 -3.43 12.35 -9.25
C LEU A 83 -3.66 12.85 -7.82
N SER A 84 -4.92 13.15 -7.50
CA SER A 84 -5.36 13.37 -6.12
C SER A 84 -5.80 12.07 -5.48
N ARG A 85 -5.43 11.85 -4.23
CA ARG A 85 -5.81 10.66 -3.45
C ARG A 85 -6.94 11.07 -2.52
N SER A 86 -8.16 10.60 -2.79
CA SER A 86 -9.35 10.96 -2.04
C SER A 86 -9.53 10.05 -0.81
N TRP A 87 -8.62 10.14 0.17
CA TRP A 87 -8.71 9.40 1.43
C TRP A 87 -8.05 10.15 2.59
#